data_AF-A0A7J3NV89-F1
#
_entry.id   AF-A0A7J3NV89-F1
#
_cell.length_a   1.000
_cell.length_b   1.000
_cell.length_c   1.000
_cell.angle_alpha   90.00
_cell.angle_beta   90.00
_cell.angle_gamma   90.00
#
_symmetry.space_group_name_H-M   'P 1'
#
loop_
_entity.id
_entity.type
_entity.pdbx_description
1 polymer ?
#
loop_
_entity_poly.entity_id
_entity_poly.type
_entity_poly.pdbx_seq_one_letter_code
_entity_poly.pdbx_strand_id
1 'polypeptide(L)'
;MLKIFNKKAIGKVAAVIIAVILIAAIAGGVYYFYVIPAGREVKNPDTIIEATIGEPETLDPAWAYDTASGEVIFNIYDTLIFFDRERVDKFVPKIAAQVPSFENGLVRDDGMTIIFPIRQGIKTHAGGTITPEDVEYSFERAMIQDRAHGPIWMLLEPLLGVYSIEDLGDLSNPTEAAKVGQMIDKAVEVDGNNVVFRLAKKFSLTTFLQILSQTWASIIDKEAAVAHGAWPGNKDNWVEVFAKYHDPEVPELQEVDCGSGPFMLEKWEHGKEISLVRF
;
A
#
# COMPACT_ATOMS: atom_id res chain seq x y z
N MET A 1 -19.61 73.67 50.49
CA MET A 1 -20.35 72.53 51.07
C MET A 1 -19.93 71.26 50.32
N LEU A 2 -18.83 70.62 50.73
CA LEU A 2 -18.29 69.40 50.08
C LEU A 2 -18.41 68.25 51.08
N LYS A 3 -19.37 67.35 50.89
CA LYS A 3 -19.47 66.12 51.71
C LYS A 3 -18.38 65.15 51.25
N ILE A 4 -17.45 64.87 52.17
CA ILE A 4 -16.37 63.89 52.02
C ILE A 4 -17.01 62.51 51.88
N PHE A 5 -16.98 61.92 50.68
CA PHE A 5 -17.36 60.53 50.50
C PHE A 5 -16.33 59.62 51.19
N ASN A 6 -16.81 58.72 52.05
CA ASN A 6 -15.98 57.80 52.82
C ASN A 6 -15.30 56.78 51.88
N LYS A 7 -14.00 56.97 51.60
CA LYS A 7 -13.19 56.09 50.74
C LYS A 7 -13.25 54.59 51.15
N LYS A 8 -13.47 54.28 52.44
CA LYS A 8 -13.63 52.87 52.90
C LYS A 8 -14.95 52.24 52.44
N ALA A 9 -16.02 53.02 52.32
CA ALA A 9 -17.32 52.53 51.83
C ALA A 9 -17.27 52.27 50.31
N ILE A 10 -16.61 53.15 49.55
CA ILE A 10 -16.38 52.99 48.11
C ILE A 10 -15.54 51.73 47.82
N GLY A 11 -14.48 51.48 48.60
CA GLY A 11 -13.66 50.28 48.46
C GLY A 11 -14.40 48.96 48.71
N LYS A 12 -15.33 48.94 49.69
CA LYS A 12 -16.17 47.75 49.95
C LYS A 12 -17.18 47.49 48.84
N VAL A 13 -17.82 48.53 48.32
CA VAL A 13 -18.78 48.40 47.21
C VAL A 13 -18.07 47.95 45.93
N ALA A 14 -16.90 48.51 45.62
CA ALA A 14 -16.09 48.08 44.48
C ALA A 14 -15.63 46.61 44.60
N ALA A 15 -15.22 46.17 45.80
CA ALA A 15 -14.84 44.77 46.04
C ALA A 15 -16.01 43.79 45.85
N VAL A 16 -17.22 44.17 46.29
CA VAL A 16 -18.44 43.35 46.07
C VAL A 16 -18.79 43.27 44.59
N ILE A 17 -18.70 44.38 43.84
CA ILE A 17 -18.97 44.38 42.40
C ILE A 17 -17.98 43.47 41.65
N ILE A 18 -16.69 43.56 41.97
CA ILE A 18 -15.66 42.71 41.36
C ILE A 18 -15.92 41.22 41.68
N ALA A 19 -16.27 40.90 42.93
CA ALA A 19 -16.59 39.53 43.33
C ALA A 19 -17.81 38.97 42.57
N VAL A 20 -18.85 39.78 42.38
CA VAL A 20 -20.05 39.38 41.62
C VAL A 20 -19.72 39.16 40.14
N ILE A 21 -18.89 40.02 39.53
CA ILE A 21 -18.45 39.86 38.14
C ILE A 21 -17.62 38.57 37.99
N LEU A 22 -16.72 38.29 38.92
CA LEU A 22 -15.91 37.06 38.90
C LEU A 22 -16.78 35.80 39.05
N ILE A 23 -17.77 35.82 39.96
CA ILE A 23 -18.70 34.70 40.13
C ILE A 23 -19.55 34.50 38.88
N ALA A 24 -20.04 35.57 38.26
CA ALA A 24 -20.80 35.49 37.01
C ALA A 24 -19.95 34.97 35.84
N ALA A 25 -18.68 35.37 35.75
CA ALA A 25 -17.74 34.89 34.74
C ALA A 25 -17.39 33.40 34.94
N ILE A 26 -17.19 32.96 36.19
CA ILE A 26 -16.94 31.55 36.52
C ILE A 26 -18.18 30.72 36.25
N ALA A 27 -19.36 31.16 36.68
CA ALA A 27 -20.63 30.47 36.43
C ALA A 27 -20.93 30.39 34.92
N GLY A 28 -20.68 31.47 34.17
CA GLY A 28 -20.81 31.51 32.73
C GLY A 28 -19.82 30.58 32.02
N GLY A 29 -18.57 30.52 32.47
CA GLY A 29 -17.55 29.59 31.97
C GLY A 29 -17.90 28.14 32.25
N VAL A 30 -18.29 27.80 33.48
CA VAL A 30 -18.72 26.44 33.84
C VAL A 30 -19.95 26.03 33.04
N TYR A 31 -20.94 26.90 32.88
CA TYR A 31 -22.11 26.64 32.03
C TYR A 31 -21.72 26.48 30.56
N TYR A 32 -20.81 27.30 30.04
CA TYR A 32 -20.30 27.17 28.67
C TYR A 32 -19.61 25.81 28.44
N PHE A 33 -18.84 25.31 29.41
CA PHE A 33 -18.22 23.97 29.33
C PHE A 33 -19.18 22.81 29.61
N TYR A 34 -20.27 23.02 30.35
CA TYR A 34 -21.29 21.98 30.63
C TYR A 34 -22.34 21.83 29.51
N VAL A 35 -22.55 22.88 28.71
CA VAL A 35 -23.66 22.95 27.73
C VAL A 35 -23.16 22.76 26.29
N ILE A 36 -21.85 22.74 26.04
CA ILE A 36 -21.34 22.15 24.79
C ILE A 36 -21.67 20.65 24.85
N PRO A 37 -22.51 20.14 23.93
CA PRO A 37 -22.78 18.71 23.87
C PRO A 37 -21.46 17.98 23.64
N ALA A 38 -21.18 16.97 24.47
CA ALA A 38 -20.05 16.07 24.26
C ALA A 38 -20.21 15.39 22.88
N GLY A 39 -19.50 15.89 21.87
CA GLY A 39 -19.46 15.35 20.52
C GLY A 39 -20.80 15.43 19.77
N ARG A 40 -20.77 15.77 18.48
CA ARG A 40 -21.91 15.41 17.63
C ARG A 40 -21.95 13.88 17.53
N GLU A 41 -23.15 13.31 17.64
CA GLU A 41 -23.37 11.90 17.29
C GLU A 41 -22.90 11.69 15.84
N VAL A 42 -21.88 10.86 15.65
CA VAL A 42 -21.37 10.51 14.33
C VAL A 42 -22.33 9.46 13.76
N LYS A 43 -23.07 9.84 12.72
CA LYS A 43 -23.89 8.87 11.98
C LYS A 43 -22.96 7.89 11.28
N ASN A 44 -23.21 6.60 11.45
CA ASN A 44 -22.40 5.50 10.91
C ASN A 44 -20.92 5.62 11.34
N PRO A 45 -20.60 5.51 12.64
CA PRO A 45 -19.25 5.74 13.15
C PRO A 45 -18.20 4.78 12.59
N ASP A 46 -18.63 3.65 12.04
CA ASP A 46 -17.78 2.61 11.44
C ASP A 46 -17.75 2.66 9.91
N THR A 47 -18.32 3.69 9.28
CA THR A 47 -18.41 3.81 7.82
C THR A 47 -17.85 5.15 7.37
N ILE A 48 -16.93 5.09 6.40
CA ILE A 48 -16.47 6.26 5.64
C ILE A 48 -17.14 6.20 4.28
N ILE A 49 -17.80 7.30 3.89
CA ILE A 49 -18.34 7.49 2.54
C ILE A 49 -17.54 8.61 1.91
N GLU A 50 -16.77 8.27 0.89
CA GLU A 50 -16.03 9.21 0.08
C GLU A 50 -16.71 9.37 -1.29
N ALA A 51 -16.94 10.61 -1.69
CA ALA A 51 -17.37 10.92 -3.05
C ALA A 51 -16.12 11.18 -3.90
N THR A 52 -15.83 10.28 -4.83
CA THR A 52 -14.71 10.41 -5.78
C THR A 52 -15.22 10.75 -7.19
N ILE A 53 -14.32 11.22 -8.05
CA ILE A 53 -14.59 11.56 -9.46
C ILE A 53 -14.05 10.52 -10.44
N GLY A 54 -13.22 9.59 -9.96
CA GLY A 54 -12.57 8.56 -10.77
C GLY A 54 -13.00 7.18 -10.30
N GLU A 55 -13.39 6.35 -11.25
CA GLU A 55 -13.60 4.92 -11.01
C GLU A 55 -12.26 4.18 -11.21
N PRO A 56 -11.95 3.16 -10.37
CA PRO A 56 -10.83 2.26 -10.65
C PRO A 56 -10.88 1.73 -12.08
N GLU A 57 -9.75 1.71 -12.77
CA GLU A 57 -9.64 0.98 -14.03
C GLU A 57 -9.64 -0.51 -13.76
N THR A 58 -8.95 -0.96 -12.71
CA THR A 58 -8.69 -2.37 -12.42
C THR A 58 -8.33 -2.56 -10.95
N LEU A 59 -8.45 -3.79 -10.44
CA LEU A 59 -7.88 -4.19 -9.14
C LEU A 59 -6.57 -4.96 -9.26
N ASP A 60 -6.06 -5.17 -10.49
CA ASP A 60 -4.80 -5.85 -10.73
C ASP A 60 -3.60 -4.93 -10.46
N PRO A 61 -2.78 -5.20 -9.43
CA PRO A 61 -1.67 -4.32 -9.09
C PRO A 61 -0.61 -4.21 -10.18
N ALA A 62 -0.42 -5.27 -10.99
CA ALA A 62 0.56 -5.26 -12.06
C ALA A 62 0.09 -4.46 -13.29
N TRP A 63 -1.21 -4.19 -13.39
CA TRP A 63 -1.80 -3.36 -14.45
C TRP A 63 -1.99 -1.90 -14.01
N ALA A 64 -2.50 -1.67 -12.81
CA ALA A 64 -2.95 -0.36 -12.35
C ALA A 64 -1.85 0.71 -12.39
N TYR A 65 -2.09 1.80 -13.12
CA TYR A 65 -1.18 2.96 -13.16
C TYR A 65 -1.91 4.31 -13.08
N ASP A 66 -3.10 4.30 -12.49
CA ASP A 66 -3.92 5.46 -12.20
C ASP A 66 -4.18 5.57 -10.69
N THR A 67 -4.58 6.77 -10.25
CA THR A 67 -4.82 7.04 -8.82
C THR A 67 -6.06 6.32 -8.28
N ALA A 68 -7.13 6.19 -9.06
CA ALA A 68 -8.40 5.63 -8.58
C ALA A 68 -8.29 4.14 -8.28
N SER A 69 -7.63 3.38 -9.14
CA SER A 69 -7.26 1.98 -8.86
C SER A 69 -6.34 1.89 -7.66
N GLY A 70 -5.35 2.78 -7.56
CA GLY A 70 -4.38 2.75 -6.49
C GLY A 70 -4.95 3.00 -5.09
N GLU A 71 -5.94 3.89 -4.99
CA GLU A 71 -6.69 4.16 -3.75
C GLU A 71 -7.36 2.89 -3.21
N VAL A 72 -7.93 2.07 -4.09
CA VAL A 72 -8.58 0.81 -3.71
C VAL A 72 -7.54 -0.28 -3.42
N ILE A 73 -6.53 -0.42 -4.28
CA ILE A 73 -5.48 -1.44 -4.15
C ILE A 73 -4.74 -1.30 -2.81
N PHE A 74 -4.42 -0.08 -2.36
CA PHE A 74 -3.78 0.11 -1.05
C PHE A 74 -4.64 -0.27 0.16
N ASN A 75 -5.96 -0.43 -0.01
CA ASN A 75 -6.83 -0.89 1.06
C ASN A 75 -6.99 -2.42 1.08
N ILE A 76 -6.96 -3.06 -0.10
CA ILE A 76 -7.20 -4.50 -0.24
C ILE A 76 -5.92 -5.34 -0.33
N TYR A 77 -4.80 -4.75 -0.74
CA TYR A 77 -3.50 -5.41 -0.76
C TYR A 77 -2.52 -4.78 0.23
N ASP A 78 -1.48 -5.53 0.59
CA ASP A 78 -0.31 -5.03 1.32
C ASP A 78 0.96 -5.26 0.50
N THR A 79 1.92 -4.35 0.64
CA THR A 79 3.28 -4.46 0.08
C THR A 79 4.24 -5.10 1.10
N LEU A 80 5.49 -5.35 0.70
CA LEU A 80 6.53 -5.80 1.63
C LEU A 80 6.81 -4.77 2.74
N ILE A 81 6.87 -3.50 2.35
CA ILE A 81 7.18 -2.36 3.19
C ILE A 81 6.35 -1.15 2.73
N PHE A 82 6.19 -0.16 3.59
CA PHE A 82 5.47 1.06 3.26
C PHE A 82 6.13 2.29 3.85
N PHE A 83 5.74 3.48 3.38
CA PHE A 83 6.23 4.74 3.92
C PHE A 83 5.89 4.90 5.40
N ASP A 84 6.85 5.44 6.17
CA ASP A 84 6.61 5.88 7.55
C ASP A 84 5.83 7.21 7.52
N ARG A 85 4.51 7.11 7.39
CA ARG A 85 3.59 8.26 7.29
C ARG A 85 3.99 9.17 6.12
N GLU A 86 4.19 10.46 6.35
CA GLU A 86 4.56 11.46 5.34
C GLU A 86 6.02 11.38 4.87
N ARG A 87 6.82 10.46 5.41
CA ARG A 87 8.25 10.36 5.12
C ARG A 87 8.51 9.56 3.84
N VAL A 88 9.02 10.24 2.82
CA VAL A 88 9.40 9.62 1.53
C VAL A 88 10.73 8.85 1.57
N ASP A 89 11.49 8.98 2.65
CA ASP A 89 12.84 8.42 2.84
C ASP A 89 12.91 7.36 3.94
N LYS A 90 11.77 7.05 4.59
CA LYS A 90 11.69 6.10 5.69
C LYS A 90 10.59 5.09 5.44
N PHE A 91 10.88 3.85 5.80
CA PHE A 91 9.98 2.73 5.55
C PHE A 91 9.69 1.98 6.84
N VAL A 92 8.49 1.43 6.93
CA VAL A 92 8.05 0.51 7.98
C VAL A 92 7.74 -0.86 7.38
N PRO A 93 8.00 -1.95 8.13
CA PRO A 93 7.65 -3.29 7.69
C PRO A 93 6.13 -3.46 7.55
N LYS A 94 5.71 -4.19 6.50
CA LYS A 94 4.32 -4.60 6.25
C LYS A 94 4.23 -6.13 6.20
N ILE A 95 4.32 -6.74 5.01
CA ILE A 95 4.46 -8.19 4.85
C ILE A 95 5.86 -8.65 5.27
N ALA A 96 6.89 -7.84 4.99
CA ALA A 96 8.23 -8.11 5.49
C ALA A 96 8.28 -7.94 7.02
N ALA A 97 9.10 -8.75 7.69
CA ALA A 97 9.34 -8.66 9.13
C ALA A 97 10.29 -7.51 9.46
N GLN A 98 11.18 -7.14 8.53
CA GLN A 98 12.18 -6.09 8.69
C GLN A 98 12.37 -5.36 7.37
N VAL A 99 12.65 -4.05 7.44
CA VAL A 99 13.09 -3.27 6.28
C VAL A 99 14.57 -3.59 6.03
N PRO A 100 14.96 -3.99 4.80
CA PRO A 100 16.36 -4.31 4.51
C PRO A 100 17.27 -3.09 4.64
N SER A 101 18.43 -3.27 5.27
CA SER A 101 19.48 -2.26 5.28
C SER A 101 20.87 -2.90 5.27
N PHE A 102 21.91 -2.07 5.09
CA PHE A 102 23.28 -2.55 5.25
C PHE A 102 23.59 -2.88 6.73
N GLU A 103 23.05 -2.11 7.69
CA GLU A 103 23.33 -2.32 9.11
C GLU A 103 22.79 -3.65 9.65
N ASN A 104 21.64 -4.12 9.15
CA ASN A 104 21.06 -5.40 9.55
C ASN A 104 21.51 -6.59 8.68
N GLY A 105 22.42 -6.36 7.72
CA GLY A 105 23.00 -7.41 6.88
C GLY A 105 22.03 -8.03 5.85
N LEU A 106 20.86 -7.41 5.66
CA LEU A 106 19.87 -7.81 4.66
C LEU A 106 20.14 -7.19 3.28
N VAL A 107 21.03 -6.19 3.21
CA VAL A 107 21.58 -5.67 1.96
C VAL A 107 23.04 -6.08 1.85
N ARG A 108 23.39 -6.76 0.76
CA ARG A 108 24.72 -7.35 0.51
C ARG A 108 25.22 -6.97 -0.87
N ASP A 109 26.47 -7.33 -1.15
CA ASP A 109 27.10 -7.20 -2.47
C ASP A 109 26.98 -5.78 -3.05
N ASP A 110 27.37 -4.77 -2.27
CA ASP A 110 27.23 -3.34 -2.62
C ASP A 110 25.81 -2.89 -3.00
N GLY A 111 24.77 -3.51 -2.42
CA GLY A 111 23.38 -3.17 -2.69
C GLY A 111 22.73 -3.96 -3.82
N MET A 112 23.44 -4.95 -4.37
CA MET A 112 22.95 -5.80 -5.46
C MET A 112 22.06 -6.94 -4.97
N THR A 113 22.19 -7.33 -3.70
CA THR A 113 21.41 -8.41 -3.09
C THR A 113 20.61 -7.84 -1.94
N ILE A 114 19.27 -7.89 -2.01
CA ILE A 114 18.35 -7.31 -1.02
C ILE A 114 17.42 -8.41 -0.52
N ILE A 115 17.39 -8.62 0.78
CA ILE A 115 16.75 -9.79 1.40
C ILE A 115 15.60 -9.33 2.29
N PHE A 116 14.40 -9.79 2.02
CA PHE A 116 13.22 -9.53 2.85
C PHE A 116 12.83 -10.79 3.62
N PRO A 117 13.01 -10.82 4.95
CA PRO A 117 12.40 -11.85 5.79
C PRO A 117 10.89 -11.65 5.83
N ILE A 118 10.09 -12.70 5.62
CA ILE A 118 8.62 -12.60 5.53
C ILE A 118 7.96 -12.90 6.89
N ARG A 119 6.96 -12.10 7.28
CA ARG A 119 6.19 -12.33 8.51
C ARG A 119 5.29 -13.55 8.33
N GLN A 120 5.20 -14.34 9.39
CA GLN A 120 4.37 -15.54 9.41
C GLN A 120 2.94 -15.22 9.85
N GLY A 121 1.98 -15.97 9.30
CA GLY A 121 0.58 -15.94 9.74
C GLY A 121 -0.24 -14.76 9.24
N ILE A 122 0.24 -14.00 8.25
CA ILE A 122 -0.57 -12.99 7.55
C ILE A 122 -1.66 -13.72 6.77
N LYS A 123 -2.93 -13.38 7.02
CA LYS A 123 -4.08 -14.01 6.37
C LYS A 123 -4.41 -13.30 5.06
N THR A 124 -4.85 -14.08 4.09
CA THR A 124 -5.38 -13.57 2.82
C THR A 124 -6.89 -13.54 2.86
N HIS A 125 -7.51 -12.72 2.03
CA HIS A 125 -8.97 -12.59 1.93
C HIS A 125 -9.64 -13.90 1.49
N ALA A 126 -8.92 -14.72 0.71
CA ALA A 126 -9.34 -16.07 0.30
C ALA A 126 -9.21 -17.13 1.41
N GLY A 127 -8.75 -16.76 2.62
CA GLY A 127 -8.63 -17.65 3.78
C GLY A 127 -7.29 -18.38 3.92
N GLY A 128 -6.37 -18.16 2.98
CA GLY A 128 -5.00 -18.65 3.00
C GLY A 128 -4.09 -17.86 3.93
N THR A 129 -2.79 -18.01 3.71
CA THR A 129 -1.75 -17.21 4.38
C THR A 129 -0.66 -16.83 3.41
N ILE A 130 -0.18 -15.60 3.47
CA ILE A 130 0.97 -15.17 2.67
C ILE A 130 2.21 -15.97 3.05
N THR A 131 2.89 -16.48 2.03
CA THR A 131 4.14 -17.24 2.07
C THR A 131 5.25 -16.48 1.32
N PRO A 132 6.54 -16.83 1.51
CA PRO A 132 7.60 -16.35 0.64
C PRO A 132 7.34 -16.64 -0.86
N GLU A 133 6.70 -17.76 -1.18
CA GLU A 133 6.35 -18.15 -2.54
C GLU A 133 5.30 -17.25 -3.17
N ASP A 134 4.35 -16.71 -2.40
CA ASP A 134 3.40 -15.68 -2.88
C ASP A 134 4.12 -14.39 -3.26
N VAL A 135 5.15 -14.01 -2.50
CA VAL A 135 5.95 -12.82 -2.78
C VAL A 135 6.74 -13.01 -4.07
N GLU A 136 7.49 -14.11 -4.20
CA GLU A 136 8.20 -14.44 -5.45
C GLU A 136 7.24 -14.43 -6.65
N TYR A 137 6.11 -15.14 -6.53
CA TYR A 137 5.08 -15.20 -7.55
C TYR A 137 4.55 -13.82 -7.94
N SER A 138 4.27 -12.94 -6.97
CA SER A 138 3.74 -11.60 -7.22
C SER A 138 4.66 -10.78 -8.13
N PHE A 139 5.96 -10.76 -7.82
CA PHE A 139 6.95 -10.01 -8.60
C PHE A 139 7.25 -10.66 -9.95
N GLU A 140 7.36 -11.99 -10.01
CA GLU A 140 7.54 -12.71 -11.27
C GLU A 140 6.36 -12.51 -12.21
N ARG A 141 5.13 -12.69 -11.72
CA ARG A 141 3.90 -12.46 -12.49
C ARG A 141 3.86 -11.02 -13.02
N ALA A 142 4.14 -10.05 -12.16
CA ALA A 142 4.14 -8.64 -12.57
C ALA A 142 5.13 -8.39 -13.72
N MET A 143 6.35 -8.91 -13.62
CA MET A 143 7.37 -8.82 -14.69
C MET A 143 7.02 -9.60 -15.95
N ILE A 144 6.29 -10.73 -15.84
CA ILE A 144 5.77 -11.46 -17.02
C ILE A 144 4.69 -10.65 -17.72
N GLN A 145 3.81 -9.99 -16.95
CA GLN A 145 2.71 -9.23 -17.49
C GLN A 145 3.20 -8.05 -18.32
N ASP A 146 4.09 -7.22 -17.75
CA ASP A 146 4.80 -6.12 -18.44
C ASP A 146 4.01 -5.46 -19.57
N ARG A 147 2.80 -4.98 -19.26
CA ARG A 147 1.93 -4.40 -20.29
C ARG A 147 2.52 -3.10 -20.84
N ALA A 148 2.18 -2.80 -22.08
CA ALA A 148 2.54 -1.54 -22.72
C ALA A 148 2.06 -0.35 -21.87
N HIS A 149 2.97 0.59 -21.60
CA HIS A 149 2.72 1.80 -20.79
C HIS A 149 2.27 1.52 -19.34
N GLY A 150 2.48 0.32 -18.81
CA GLY A 150 2.21 -0.04 -17.42
C GLY A 150 3.30 0.41 -16.43
N PRO A 151 3.14 0.11 -15.13
CA PRO A 151 4.08 0.53 -14.08
C PRO A 151 5.32 -0.37 -13.97
N ILE A 152 5.28 -1.56 -14.57
CA ILE A 152 6.22 -2.66 -14.32
C ILE A 152 7.66 -2.36 -14.74
N TRP A 153 7.87 -1.41 -15.65
CA TRP A 153 9.21 -0.93 -16.00
C TRP A 153 10.04 -0.51 -14.77
N MET A 154 9.40 -0.04 -13.69
CA MET A 154 10.07 0.35 -12.45
C MET A 154 10.66 -0.85 -11.70
N LEU A 155 10.10 -2.05 -11.88
CA LEU A 155 10.67 -3.29 -11.37
C LEU A 155 11.73 -3.84 -12.34
N LEU A 156 11.46 -3.78 -13.64
CA LEU A 156 12.36 -4.28 -14.68
C LEU A 156 13.69 -3.52 -14.73
N GLU A 157 13.66 -2.20 -14.55
CA GLU A 157 14.87 -1.39 -14.62
C GLU A 157 15.94 -1.83 -13.58
N PRO A 158 15.62 -1.94 -12.27
CA PRO A 158 16.58 -2.41 -11.28
C PRO A 158 16.84 -3.92 -11.35
N LEU A 159 15.84 -4.75 -11.69
CA LEU A 159 15.94 -6.21 -11.61
C LEU A 159 16.53 -6.86 -12.87
N LEU A 160 16.16 -6.37 -14.05
CA LEU A 160 16.58 -6.93 -15.35
C LEU A 160 17.41 -5.95 -16.19
N GLY A 161 17.44 -4.66 -15.84
CA GLY A 161 18.24 -3.65 -16.53
C GLY A 161 17.59 -3.11 -17.82
N VAL A 162 16.31 -3.39 -18.04
CA VAL A 162 15.53 -3.05 -19.24
C VAL A 162 14.25 -2.31 -18.86
N TYR A 163 13.60 -1.67 -19.84
CA TYR A 163 12.29 -1.02 -19.63
C TYR A 163 11.11 -1.96 -19.93
N SER A 164 11.31 -2.94 -20.81
CA SER A 164 10.36 -4.02 -21.10
C SER A 164 11.09 -5.35 -21.25
N ILE A 165 10.42 -6.46 -20.96
CA ILE A 165 10.96 -7.80 -21.20
C ILE A 165 11.17 -8.10 -22.69
N GLU A 166 10.49 -7.37 -23.60
CA GLU A 166 10.74 -7.46 -25.04
C GLU A 166 12.16 -7.02 -25.43
N ASP A 167 12.79 -6.15 -24.63
CA ASP A 167 14.18 -5.72 -24.85
C ASP A 167 15.20 -6.85 -24.60
N LEU A 168 14.77 -7.98 -24.00
CA LEU A 168 15.64 -9.10 -23.64
C LEU A 168 15.72 -10.20 -24.71
N GLY A 169 14.79 -10.18 -25.68
CA GLY A 169 14.71 -11.11 -26.80
C GLY A 169 13.29 -11.30 -27.37
N ASP A 170 13.20 -12.07 -28.45
CA ASP A 170 11.93 -12.49 -29.07
C ASP A 170 11.21 -13.52 -28.20
N LEU A 171 10.14 -13.10 -27.53
CA LEU A 171 9.33 -13.95 -26.63
C LEU A 171 8.60 -15.09 -27.36
N SER A 172 8.50 -15.05 -28.69
CA SER A 172 7.96 -16.14 -29.50
C SER A 172 9.01 -17.20 -29.86
N ASN A 173 10.30 -16.90 -29.68
CA ASN A 173 11.40 -17.83 -29.89
C ASN A 173 11.64 -18.69 -28.63
N PRO A 174 11.58 -20.04 -28.70
CA PRO A 174 11.72 -20.90 -27.52
C PRO A 174 13.01 -20.71 -26.71
N THR A 175 14.14 -20.41 -27.37
CA THR A 175 15.43 -20.24 -26.68
C THR A 175 15.51 -18.90 -25.98
N GLU A 176 15.03 -17.84 -26.64
CA GLU A 176 15.05 -16.49 -26.07
C GLU A 176 14.00 -16.34 -24.97
N ALA A 177 12.76 -16.84 -25.18
CA ALA A 177 11.74 -16.92 -24.15
C ALA A 177 12.23 -17.66 -22.89
N ALA A 178 12.88 -18.82 -23.05
CA ALA A 178 13.44 -19.55 -21.91
C ALA A 178 14.53 -18.75 -21.17
N LYS A 179 15.35 -17.99 -21.89
CA LYS A 179 16.34 -17.08 -21.29
C LYS A 179 15.65 -15.96 -20.50
N VAL A 180 14.61 -15.32 -21.05
CA VAL A 180 13.86 -14.26 -20.37
C VAL A 180 13.20 -14.79 -19.10
N GLY A 181 12.50 -15.92 -19.18
CA GLY A 181 11.89 -16.57 -18.01
C GLY A 181 12.89 -16.91 -16.91
N GLN A 182 14.08 -17.41 -17.27
CA GLN A 182 15.17 -17.65 -16.31
C GLN A 182 15.75 -16.37 -15.69
N MET A 183 15.73 -15.25 -16.42
CA MET A 183 16.18 -13.96 -15.88
C MET A 183 15.17 -13.43 -14.85
N ILE A 184 13.87 -13.55 -15.14
CA ILE A 184 12.77 -13.21 -14.22
C ILE A 184 12.88 -14.07 -12.94
N ASP A 185 12.99 -15.39 -13.09
CA ASP A 185 13.12 -16.36 -11.99
C ASP A 185 14.33 -16.06 -11.08
N LYS A 186 15.47 -15.69 -11.65
CA LYS A 186 16.67 -15.37 -10.84
C LYS A 186 16.63 -14.00 -10.18
N ALA A 187 15.77 -13.10 -10.65
CA ALA A 187 15.70 -11.75 -10.11
C ALA A 187 15.07 -11.73 -8.72
N VAL A 188 14.15 -12.66 -8.43
CA VAL A 188 13.45 -12.78 -7.15
C VAL A 188 13.35 -14.27 -6.79
N GLU A 189 14.00 -14.70 -5.71
CA GLU A 189 14.00 -16.12 -5.31
C GLU A 189 13.71 -16.26 -3.81
N VAL A 190 12.96 -17.29 -3.45
CA VAL A 190 12.80 -17.73 -2.06
C VAL A 190 14.07 -18.42 -1.54
N ASP A 191 14.51 -18.00 -0.35
CA ASP A 191 15.54 -18.67 0.47
C ASP A 191 15.00 -18.90 1.89
N GLY A 192 14.39 -20.07 2.08
CA GLY A 192 13.72 -20.43 3.32
C GLY A 192 12.53 -19.51 3.61
N ASN A 193 12.62 -18.70 4.67
CA ASN A 193 11.58 -17.70 5.00
C ASN A 193 11.91 -16.29 4.47
N ASN A 194 12.92 -16.17 3.62
CA ASN A 194 13.31 -14.92 3.03
C ASN A 194 12.99 -14.92 1.53
N VAL A 195 12.82 -13.71 1.00
CA VAL A 195 12.77 -13.47 -0.45
C VAL A 195 13.95 -12.59 -0.81
N VAL A 196 14.71 -13.01 -1.81
CA VAL A 196 15.96 -12.40 -2.22
C VAL A 196 15.78 -11.75 -3.59
N PHE A 197 15.92 -10.43 -3.63
CA PHE A 197 15.96 -9.64 -4.85
C PHE A 197 17.41 -9.47 -5.29
N ARG A 198 17.69 -9.78 -6.55
CA ARG A 198 19.00 -9.61 -7.19
C ARG A 198 18.88 -8.55 -8.28
N LEU A 199 19.55 -7.43 -8.06
CA LEU A 199 19.54 -6.33 -9.02
C LEU A 199 20.46 -6.66 -10.21
N ALA A 200 20.08 -6.23 -11.41
CA ALA A 200 20.93 -6.35 -12.61
C ALA A 200 22.05 -5.30 -12.65
N LYS A 201 21.84 -4.15 -11.98
CA LYS A 201 22.79 -3.03 -11.90
C LYS A 201 22.76 -2.37 -10.53
N LYS A 202 23.84 -1.65 -10.17
CA LYS A 202 23.85 -0.82 -8.97
C LYS A 202 22.71 0.19 -9.05
N PHE A 203 21.84 0.17 -8.05
CA PHE A 203 20.66 1.02 -7.98
C PHE A 203 20.56 1.64 -6.58
N SER A 204 19.96 2.82 -6.49
CA SER A 204 19.75 3.49 -5.20
C SER A 204 18.83 2.63 -4.33
N LEU A 205 19.34 2.16 -3.18
CA LEU A 205 18.55 1.36 -2.24
C LEU A 205 17.26 2.09 -1.86
N THR A 206 17.34 3.37 -1.50
CA THR A 206 16.15 4.16 -1.16
C THR A 206 15.14 4.19 -2.30
N THR A 207 15.59 4.37 -3.54
CA THR A 207 14.70 4.40 -4.71
C THR A 207 14.06 3.03 -4.95
N PHE A 208 14.82 1.94 -4.79
CA PHE A 208 14.27 0.59 -4.88
C PHE A 208 13.20 0.34 -3.82
N LEU A 209 13.45 0.73 -2.56
CA LEU A 209 12.48 0.61 -1.49
C LEU A 209 11.23 1.50 -1.71
N GLN A 210 11.37 2.67 -2.35
CA GLN A 210 10.23 3.48 -2.77
C GLN A 210 9.38 2.76 -3.81
N ILE A 211 10.01 2.15 -4.82
CA ILE A 211 9.30 1.35 -5.84
C ILE A 211 8.54 0.19 -5.19
N LEU A 212 9.15 -0.49 -4.23
CA LEU A 212 8.53 -1.60 -3.49
C LEU A 212 7.45 -1.16 -2.48
N SER A 213 7.25 0.14 -2.29
CA SER A 213 6.20 0.71 -1.41
C SER A 213 4.97 1.18 -2.18
N GLN A 214 4.88 0.88 -3.48
CA GLN A 214 3.80 1.32 -4.36
C GLN A 214 2.87 0.16 -4.73
N THR A 215 1.72 0.48 -5.31
CA THR A 215 0.66 -0.50 -5.61
C THR A 215 1.13 -1.64 -6.49
N TRP A 216 1.93 -1.38 -7.52
CA TRP A 216 2.51 -2.41 -8.40
C TRP A 216 3.49 -3.38 -7.73
N ALA A 217 3.85 -3.15 -6.46
CA ALA A 217 4.62 -4.06 -5.62
C ALA A 217 3.78 -4.76 -4.54
N SER A 218 2.46 -4.73 -4.69
CA SER A 218 1.51 -5.44 -3.82
C SER A 218 1.70 -6.95 -3.93
N ILE A 219 1.56 -7.65 -2.80
CA ILE A 219 1.65 -9.11 -2.76
C ILE A 219 0.26 -9.71 -2.91
N ILE A 220 0.14 -10.64 -3.85
CA ILE A 220 -1.11 -11.34 -4.17
C ILE A 220 -1.07 -12.78 -3.62
N ASP A 221 -2.21 -13.28 -3.16
CA ASP A 221 -2.44 -14.69 -2.87
C ASP A 221 -2.36 -15.48 -4.18
N LYS A 222 -1.33 -16.32 -4.33
CA LYS A 222 -1.08 -17.07 -5.55
C LYS A 222 -2.22 -18.04 -5.85
N GLU A 223 -2.67 -18.82 -4.87
CA GLU A 223 -3.73 -19.78 -5.09
C GLU A 223 -5.03 -19.11 -5.57
N ALA A 224 -5.39 -17.99 -4.97
CA ALA A 224 -6.55 -17.20 -5.37
C ALA A 224 -6.39 -16.60 -6.77
N ALA A 225 -5.22 -16.03 -7.08
CA ALA A 225 -4.94 -15.44 -8.38
C ALA A 225 -5.02 -16.49 -9.50
N VAL A 226 -4.39 -17.66 -9.28
CA VAL A 226 -4.41 -18.77 -10.24
C VAL A 226 -5.83 -19.31 -10.44
N ALA A 227 -6.63 -19.41 -9.38
CA ALA A 227 -8.04 -19.82 -9.49
C ALA A 227 -8.87 -18.87 -10.37
N HIS A 228 -8.46 -17.61 -10.49
CA HIS A 228 -9.09 -16.60 -11.36
C HIS A 228 -8.40 -16.42 -12.72
N GLY A 229 -7.46 -17.30 -13.06
CA GLY A 229 -6.89 -17.37 -14.42
C GLY A 229 -5.56 -16.65 -14.61
N ALA A 230 -4.97 -16.08 -13.55
CA ALA A 230 -3.61 -15.55 -13.59
C ALA A 230 -2.58 -16.66 -13.94
N TRP A 231 -1.35 -16.25 -14.25
CA TRP A 231 -0.25 -17.17 -14.54
C TRP A 231 -0.12 -18.25 -13.45
N PRO A 232 -0.06 -19.56 -13.77
CA PRO A 232 -0.05 -20.63 -12.75
C PRO A 232 1.28 -20.80 -12.01
N GLY A 233 2.30 -19.99 -12.33
CA GLY A 233 3.65 -20.11 -11.74
C GLY A 233 4.49 -21.23 -12.36
N ASN A 234 4.13 -21.72 -13.54
CA ASN A 234 4.90 -22.74 -14.24
C ASN A 234 6.16 -22.12 -14.88
N LYS A 235 7.33 -22.75 -14.68
CA LYS A 235 8.63 -22.27 -15.16
C LYS A 235 9.12 -23.01 -16.41
N ASP A 236 8.17 -23.47 -17.22
CA ASP A 236 8.33 -24.19 -18.47
C ASP A 236 7.43 -23.60 -19.57
N ASN A 237 7.61 -24.03 -20.82
CA ASN A 237 6.82 -23.58 -21.96
C ASN A 237 6.68 -22.06 -22.07
N TRP A 238 7.78 -21.34 -21.84
CA TRP A 238 7.81 -19.87 -21.75
C TRP A 238 7.17 -19.14 -22.93
N VAL A 239 7.23 -19.69 -24.14
CA VAL A 239 6.53 -19.13 -25.31
C VAL A 239 5.01 -19.07 -25.09
N GLU A 240 4.42 -20.12 -24.55
CA GLU A 240 2.98 -20.17 -24.25
C GLU A 240 2.63 -19.26 -23.07
N VAL A 241 3.53 -19.18 -22.08
CA VAL A 241 3.39 -18.26 -20.95
C VAL A 241 3.35 -16.82 -21.45
N PHE A 242 4.36 -16.36 -22.18
CA PHE A 242 4.40 -14.99 -22.68
C PHE A 242 3.28 -14.71 -23.68
N ALA A 243 2.98 -15.64 -24.59
CA ALA A 243 1.87 -15.46 -25.54
C ALA A 243 0.50 -15.25 -24.86
N LYS A 244 0.33 -15.74 -23.63
CA LYS A 244 -0.92 -15.61 -22.88
C LYS A 244 -0.91 -14.44 -21.90
N TYR A 245 0.21 -14.21 -21.22
CA TYR A 245 0.26 -13.36 -20.03
C TYR A 245 1.02 -12.06 -20.22
N HIS A 246 1.88 -11.95 -21.25
CA HIS A 246 2.56 -10.70 -21.56
C HIS A 246 1.65 -9.77 -22.38
N ASP A 247 1.58 -8.51 -21.98
CA ASP A 247 0.77 -7.45 -22.58
C ASP A 247 -0.65 -7.90 -22.99
N PRO A 248 -1.43 -8.48 -22.07
CA PRO A 248 -2.76 -8.97 -22.42
C PRO A 248 -3.71 -7.80 -22.71
N GLU A 249 -4.78 -8.03 -23.49
CA GLU A 249 -5.77 -6.99 -23.80
C GLU A 249 -6.54 -6.51 -22.54
N VAL A 250 -6.69 -7.41 -21.56
CA VAL A 250 -7.36 -7.17 -20.26
C VAL A 250 -6.52 -7.86 -19.18
N PRO A 251 -6.30 -7.24 -18.01
CA PRO A 251 -5.55 -7.88 -16.93
C PRO A 251 -6.29 -9.10 -16.37
N GLU A 252 -5.54 -10.10 -15.91
CA GLU A 252 -6.16 -11.33 -15.40
C GLU A 252 -6.95 -11.09 -14.11
N LEU A 253 -6.56 -10.11 -13.29
CA LEU A 253 -7.20 -9.80 -12.00
C LEU A 253 -8.06 -8.53 -12.03
N GLN A 254 -8.66 -8.24 -13.19
CA GLN A 254 -9.42 -7.01 -13.48
C GLN A 254 -10.35 -6.53 -12.34
N GLU A 255 -11.16 -7.44 -11.79
CA GLU A 255 -12.11 -7.15 -10.70
C GLU A 255 -11.97 -8.16 -9.54
N VAL A 256 -10.78 -8.74 -9.39
CA VAL A 256 -10.55 -9.84 -8.44
C VAL A 256 -9.78 -9.35 -7.22
N ASP A 257 -10.28 -9.71 -6.04
CA ASP A 257 -9.58 -9.52 -4.77
C ASP A 257 -8.76 -10.78 -4.43
N CYS A 258 -7.43 -10.67 -4.53
CA CYS A 258 -6.47 -11.68 -4.09
C CYS A 258 -5.59 -11.16 -2.95
N GLY A 259 -6.11 -10.21 -2.16
CA GLY A 259 -5.33 -9.43 -1.23
C GLY A 259 -5.19 -9.99 0.18
N SER A 260 -4.50 -9.20 1.00
CA SER A 260 -4.26 -9.45 2.43
C SER A 260 -4.31 -8.15 3.25
N GLY A 261 -4.85 -7.08 2.65
CA GLY A 261 -4.98 -5.77 3.26
C GLY A 261 -6.01 -5.73 4.39
N PRO A 262 -6.18 -4.56 5.02
CA PRO A 262 -7.14 -4.38 6.12
C PRO A 262 -8.62 -4.41 5.69
N PHE A 263 -8.93 -4.33 4.40
CA PHE A 263 -10.29 -4.39 3.87
C PHE A 263 -10.39 -5.35 2.70
N MET A 264 -11.55 -5.99 2.52
CA MET A 264 -11.89 -6.83 1.38
C MET A 264 -12.85 -6.10 0.44
N LEU A 265 -12.80 -6.43 -0.84
CA LEU A 265 -13.83 -6.03 -1.79
C LEU A 265 -15.18 -6.64 -1.39
N GLU A 266 -16.18 -5.80 -1.10
CA GLU A 266 -17.56 -6.24 -0.87
C GLU A 266 -18.36 -6.25 -2.19
N LYS A 267 -18.24 -5.16 -2.95
CA LYS A 267 -18.93 -4.98 -4.22
C LYS A 267 -18.26 -3.88 -5.06
N TRP A 268 -18.42 -4.01 -6.37
CA TRP A 268 -18.10 -2.96 -7.33
C TRP A 268 -19.27 -2.85 -8.32
N GLU A 269 -19.99 -1.73 -8.27
CA GLU A 269 -21.00 -1.36 -9.26
C GLU A 269 -20.47 -0.25 -10.16
N HIS A 270 -20.14 -0.59 -11.41
CA HIS A 270 -19.52 0.34 -12.33
C HIS A 270 -20.30 1.65 -12.52
N GLY A 271 -19.58 2.77 -12.50
CA GLY A 271 -20.13 4.12 -12.58
C GLY A 271 -20.98 4.55 -11.38
N LYS A 272 -21.02 3.78 -10.28
CA LYS A 272 -21.84 4.09 -9.10
C LYS A 272 -21.05 4.07 -7.79
N GLU A 273 -20.51 2.91 -7.42
CA GLU A 273 -19.84 2.74 -6.13
C GLU A 273 -18.90 1.54 -6.13
N ILE A 274 -17.85 1.63 -5.34
CA ILE A 274 -17.07 0.50 -4.87
C ILE A 274 -17.15 0.49 -3.35
N SER A 275 -17.37 -0.69 -2.77
CA SER A 275 -17.51 -0.85 -1.33
C SER A 275 -16.52 -1.87 -0.82
N LEU A 276 -15.86 -1.50 0.27
CA LEU A 276 -14.89 -2.33 0.96
C LEU A 276 -15.39 -2.59 2.38
N VAL A 277 -15.22 -3.83 2.85
CA VAL A 277 -15.59 -4.26 4.21
C VAL A 277 -14.33 -4.61 4.99
N ARG A 278 -14.30 -4.33 6.30
CA ARG A 278 -13.16 -4.67 7.15
C ARG A 278 -12.88 -6.18 7.10
N PHE A 279 -11.61 -6.53 6.93
CA PHE A 279 -11.09 -7.90 7.09
C PHE A 279 -10.73 -8.21 8.56
#